data_AF-A0A9D8TMV8-F1
#
_entry.id   AF-A0A9D8TMV8-F1
#
_cell.length_a   1.000
_cell.length_b   1.000
_cell.length_c   1.000
_cell.angle_alpha   90.00
_cell.angle_beta   90.00
_cell.angle_gamma   90.00
#
_symmetry.space_group_name_H-M   'P 1'
#
loop_
_entity.id
_entity.type
_entity.pdbx_description
1 polymer ?
#
loop_
_entity_poly.entity_id
_entity_poly.type
_entity_poly.pdbx_seq_one_letter_code
_entity_poly.pdbx_strand_id
1 'polypeptide(L)'
;RDGLYACNLVCLLDDMDTGITEVVRGADFLYETFMQISFIRELNERVPEYIHLPLAMEDDGHKYSKQNHAVPIDTAHASELLVKAVRFLGQDIPDALEHEKPEDILRYATEHFSTEKIPTDDRII
;
A
#
# COMPACT_ATOMS: atom_id res chain seq x y z
N ARG A 1 -2.20 24.20 19.61
CA ARG A 1 -0.95 24.66 20.25
C ARG A 1 -0.03 25.35 19.23
N ASP A 2 -0.20 25.07 17.95
CA ASP A 2 0.36 25.78 16.77
C ASP A 2 -0.72 26.15 15.74
N GLY A 3 -1.94 25.58 15.87
CA GLY A 3 -3.08 25.86 14.98
C GLY A 3 -3.16 24.90 13.79
N LEU A 4 -2.26 23.92 13.72
CA LEU A 4 -2.27 22.89 12.69
C LEU A 4 -3.22 21.75 13.08
N TYR A 5 -3.86 21.17 12.09
CA TYR A 5 -4.63 19.94 12.25
C TYR A 5 -3.70 18.73 12.19
N ALA A 6 -3.94 17.74 13.04
CA ALA A 6 -3.18 16.50 13.02
C ALA A 6 -3.47 15.73 11.72
N CYS A 7 -2.42 15.29 11.02
CA CYS A 7 -2.54 14.56 9.75
C CYS A 7 -3.53 13.39 9.84
N ASN A 8 -3.43 12.58 10.90
CA ASN A 8 -4.31 11.42 11.10
C ASN A 8 -5.79 11.79 11.26
N LEU A 9 -6.09 12.98 11.78
CA LEU A 9 -7.45 13.49 11.89
C LEU A 9 -7.96 13.98 10.53
N VAL A 10 -7.13 14.70 9.78
CA VAL A 10 -7.49 15.20 8.44
C VAL A 10 -7.76 14.05 7.49
N CYS A 11 -6.83 13.09 7.35
CA CYS A 11 -7.02 11.91 6.50
C CYS A 11 -8.31 11.17 6.83
N LEU A 12 -8.60 10.99 8.12
CA LEU A 12 -9.79 10.29 8.58
C LEU A 12 -11.08 11.00 8.18
N LEU A 13 -11.14 12.33 8.36
CA LEU A 13 -12.32 13.11 8.01
C LEU A 13 -12.52 13.17 6.49
N ASP A 14 -11.44 13.26 5.71
CA ASP A 14 -11.50 13.26 4.26
C ASP A 14 -11.97 11.90 3.72
N ASP A 15 -11.50 10.78 4.28
CA ASP A 15 -11.97 9.43 3.93
C ASP A 15 -13.47 9.28 4.19
N MET A 16 -13.97 9.84 5.30
CA MET A 16 -15.39 9.82 5.64
C MET A 16 -16.23 10.70 4.72
N ASP A 17 -15.80 11.94 4.45
CA ASP A 17 -16.52 12.89 3.60
C ASP A 17 -16.62 12.40 2.14
N THR A 18 -15.57 11.74 1.64
CA THR A 18 -15.53 11.18 0.29
C THR A 18 -16.18 9.80 0.17
N GLY A 19 -16.58 9.20 1.28
CA GLY A 19 -17.28 7.90 1.31
C GLY A 19 -16.38 6.70 1.02
N ILE A 20 -15.10 6.76 1.40
CA ILE A 20 -14.18 5.63 1.28
C ILE A 20 -14.69 4.44 2.10
N THR A 21 -14.69 3.27 1.47
CA THR A 21 -15.23 2.03 2.06
C THR A 21 -14.13 1.03 2.44
N GLU A 22 -12.97 1.11 1.79
CA GLU A 22 -11.81 0.28 2.05
C GLU A 22 -10.53 1.12 1.90
N VAL A 23 -9.62 0.99 2.85
CA VAL A 23 -8.33 1.69 2.87
C VAL A 23 -7.21 0.68 2.73
N VAL A 24 -6.49 0.76 1.61
CA VAL A 24 -5.30 -0.08 1.32
C VAL A 24 -4.04 0.78 1.48
N ARG A 25 -3.18 0.43 2.44
CA ARG A 25 -1.96 1.20 2.77
C ARG A 25 -0.87 0.32 3.37
N GLY A 26 0.33 0.85 3.60
CA GLY A 26 1.43 0.10 4.21
C GLY A 26 1.18 -0.28 5.69
N ALA A 27 1.78 -1.38 6.14
CA ALA A 27 1.69 -1.87 7.53
C ALA A 27 2.29 -0.91 8.56
N ASP A 28 3.07 0.08 8.14
CA ASP A 28 3.57 1.15 8.98
C ASP A 28 2.47 2.02 9.60
N PHE A 29 1.25 1.96 9.07
CA PHE A 29 0.07 2.69 9.59
C PHE A 29 -0.84 1.84 10.50
N LEU A 30 -0.41 0.65 10.93
CA LEU A 30 -1.23 -0.23 11.78
C LEU A 30 -1.67 0.46 13.08
N TYR A 31 -0.77 1.17 13.74
CA TYR A 31 -1.07 1.84 15.01
C TYR A 31 -2.06 3.00 14.83
N GLU A 32 -1.87 3.82 13.79
CA GLU A 32 -2.77 4.91 13.43
C GLU A 32 -4.17 4.39 13.11
N THR A 33 -4.26 3.22 12.47
CA THR A 33 -5.53 2.56 12.15
C THR A 33 -6.34 2.29 13.43
N PHE A 34 -5.71 1.75 14.47
CA PHE A 34 -6.37 1.48 15.74
C PHE A 34 -6.99 2.75 16.36
N MET A 35 -6.24 3.85 16.33
CA MET A 35 -6.69 5.15 16.84
C MET A 35 -7.84 5.72 16.00
N GLN A 36 -7.73 5.64 14.66
CA GLN A 36 -8.75 6.10 13.72
C GLN A 36 -10.07 5.35 13.93
N ILE A 37 -10.05 4.01 14.00
CA ILE A 37 -11.24 3.19 14.24
C ILE A 37 -11.96 3.60 15.53
N SER A 38 -11.19 3.82 16.61
CA SER A 38 -11.75 4.25 17.88
C SER A 38 -12.50 5.59 17.75
N PHE A 39 -11.94 6.54 17.01
CA PHE A 39 -12.56 7.84 16.78
C PHE A 39 -13.81 7.76 15.90
N ILE A 40 -13.77 7.02 14.78
CA ILE A 40 -14.93 6.85 13.88
C ILE A 40 -16.12 6.28 14.66
N ARG A 41 -15.87 5.30 15.54
CA ARG A 41 -16.91 4.69 16.37
C ARG A 41 -17.57 5.68 17.32
N GLU A 42 -16.80 6.58 17.93
CA GLU A 42 -17.35 7.64 18.79
C GLU A 42 -18.21 8.65 18.01
N LEU A 43 -17.91 8.84 16.73
CA LEU A 43 -18.76 9.64 15.83
C LEU A 43 -20.02 8.91 15.37
N ASN A 44 -20.19 7.63 15.70
CA ASN A 44 -21.25 6.74 15.19
C ASN A 44 -21.25 6.60 13.67
N GLU A 45 -20.06 6.65 13.08
CA GLU A 45 -19.87 6.60 11.63
C GLU A 45 -19.43 5.20 11.19
N ARG A 46 -19.54 4.92 9.88
CA ARG A 46 -19.12 3.62 9.34
C ARG A 46 -17.59 3.53 9.31
N VAL A 47 -17.06 2.48 9.93
CA VAL A 47 -15.63 2.14 9.84
C VAL A 47 -15.35 1.47 8.49
N PRO A 48 -14.35 1.91 7.70
CA PRO A 48 -13.97 1.26 6.46
C PRO A 48 -13.24 -0.07 6.74
N GLU A 49 -13.17 -0.91 5.72
CA GLU A 49 -12.30 -2.10 5.74
C GLU A 49 -10.84 -1.66 5.55
N TYR A 50 -9.89 -2.43 6.07
CA TYR A 50 -8.47 -2.07 6.02
C TYR A 50 -7.65 -3.26 5.50
N ILE A 51 -6.76 -2.97 4.55
CA ILE A 51 -5.72 -3.88 4.10
C ILE A 51 -4.37 -3.20 4.31
N HIS A 52 -3.50 -3.87 5.07
CA HIS A 52 -2.13 -3.42 5.33
C HIS A 52 -1.15 -4.23 4.49
N LEU A 53 -0.52 -3.56 3.53
CA LEU A 53 0.47 -4.14 2.64
C LEU A 53 1.80 -4.36 3.37
N PRO A 54 2.54 -5.44 3.04
CA PRO A 54 3.80 -5.77 3.68
C PRO A 54 4.83 -4.65 3.48
N LEU A 55 5.70 -4.43 4.48
CA LEU A 55 6.78 -3.47 4.32
C LEU A 55 7.85 -4.05 3.41
N ALA A 56 8.38 -3.20 2.53
CA ALA A 56 9.60 -3.49 1.80
C ALA A 56 10.80 -3.24 2.71
N MET A 57 11.67 -4.24 2.84
CA MET A 57 12.82 -4.25 3.71
C MET A 57 14.10 -4.47 2.88
N GLU A 58 15.21 -3.91 3.35
CA GLU A 58 16.55 -4.21 2.84
C GLU A 58 17.10 -5.47 3.52
N ASP A 59 18.13 -6.07 2.94
CA ASP A 59 18.80 -7.27 3.46
C ASP A 59 19.35 -7.10 4.89
N ASP A 60 19.63 -5.87 5.31
CA ASP A 60 20.12 -5.53 6.65
C ASP A 60 19.01 -5.36 7.69
N GLY A 61 17.75 -5.55 7.28
CA GLY A 61 16.57 -5.45 8.14
C GLY A 61 16.04 -4.03 8.33
N HIS A 62 16.57 -3.03 7.62
CA HIS A 62 16.01 -1.69 7.59
C HIS A 62 14.86 -1.57 6.59
N LYS A 63 13.89 -0.68 6.88
CA LYS A 63 12.81 -0.39 5.93
C LYS A 63 13.38 0.26 4.68
N TYR A 64 13.03 -0.26 3.50
CA TYR A 64 13.34 0.38 2.23
C TYR A 64 12.59 1.72 2.16
N SER A 65 13.32 2.82 2.33
CA SER A 65 12.71 4.14 2.49
C SER A 65 13.62 5.25 2.00
N LYS A 66 13.03 6.42 1.70
CA LYS A 66 13.79 7.61 1.29
C LYS A 66 14.80 8.06 2.34
N GLN A 67 14.52 7.81 3.62
CA GLN A 67 15.46 8.10 4.72
C GLN A 67 16.68 7.19 4.67
N ASN A 68 16.49 5.93 4.24
CA ASN A 68 17.54 4.94 4.07
C ASN A 68 18.10 4.92 2.63
N HIS A 69 17.95 6.01 1.88
CA HIS A 69 18.50 6.15 0.53
C HIS A 69 17.96 5.17 -0.52
N ALA A 70 16.71 4.71 -0.35
CA ALA A 70 15.99 3.97 -1.37
C ALA A 70 16.09 4.64 -2.75
N VAL A 71 16.32 3.82 -3.77
CA VAL A 71 16.46 4.28 -5.16
C VAL A 71 15.10 4.80 -5.64
N PRO A 72 15.04 6.01 -6.24
CA PRO A 72 13.81 6.51 -6.84
C PRO A 72 13.32 5.60 -7.97
N ILE A 73 12.01 5.57 -8.18
CA ILE A 73 11.41 4.86 -9.32
C ILE A 73 11.90 5.49 -10.62
N ASP A 74 12.52 4.69 -11.48
CA ASP A 74 12.82 5.07 -12.87
C ASP A 74 11.73 4.55 -13.80
N THR A 75 10.94 5.47 -14.34
CA THR A 75 9.84 5.16 -15.27
C THR A 75 10.31 4.57 -16.60
N ALA A 76 11.59 4.71 -16.96
CA ALA A 76 12.14 4.03 -18.14
C ALA A 76 12.12 2.50 -17.98
N HIS A 77 12.09 2.01 -16.73
CA HIS A 77 12.04 0.60 -16.36
C HIS A 77 10.68 0.19 -15.77
N ALA A 78 9.60 0.91 -16.10
CA ALA A 78 8.27 0.73 -15.50
C ALA A 78 7.73 -0.70 -15.60
N SER A 79 7.89 -1.38 -16.75
CA SER A 79 7.42 -2.76 -16.93
C SER A 79 8.06 -3.73 -15.93
N GLU A 80 9.40 -3.68 -15.81
CA GLU A 80 10.14 -4.52 -14.88
C GLU A 80 9.75 -4.23 -13.42
N LEU A 81 9.63 -2.95 -13.07
CA LEU A 81 9.24 -2.53 -11.72
C LEU A 81 7.81 -2.95 -11.38
N LEU A 82 6.88 -2.90 -12.34
CA LEU A 82 5.52 -3.39 -12.13
C LEU A 82 5.49 -4.89 -11.90
N VAL A 83 6.20 -5.68 -12.71
CA VAL A 83 6.29 -7.13 -12.50
C VAL A 83 6.90 -7.45 -11.13
N LYS A 84 7.96 -6.73 -10.72
CA LYS A 84 8.54 -6.85 -9.37
C LYS A 84 7.52 -6.52 -8.28
N ALA A 85 6.75 -5.44 -8.43
CA ALA A 85 5.72 -5.04 -7.47
C ALA A 85 4.57 -6.06 -7.38
N VAL A 86 4.12 -6.61 -8.50
CA VAL A 86 3.08 -7.66 -8.55
C VAL A 86 3.56 -8.92 -7.82
N ARG A 87 4.79 -9.37 -8.10
CA ARG A 87 5.44 -10.49 -7.40
C ARG A 87 5.67 -10.20 -5.90
N PHE A 88 6.00 -8.95 -5.54
CA PHE A 88 6.13 -8.49 -4.15
C PHE A 88 4.80 -8.59 -3.38
N LEU A 89 3.68 -8.29 -4.04
CA LEU A 89 2.33 -8.46 -3.49
C LEU A 89 1.86 -9.93 -3.47
N GLY A 90 2.74 -10.89 -3.77
CA GLY A 90 2.43 -12.32 -3.74
C GLY A 90 1.54 -12.79 -4.89
N GLN A 91 1.34 -11.95 -5.91
CA GLN A 91 0.47 -12.25 -7.03
C GLN A 91 1.23 -13.05 -8.10
N ASP A 92 0.50 -13.94 -8.79
CA ASP A 92 1.06 -14.70 -9.91
C ASP A 92 1.10 -13.82 -11.16
N ILE A 93 2.25 -13.77 -11.83
CA ILE A 93 2.41 -13.09 -13.11
C ILE A 93 3.33 -13.90 -14.03
N PRO A 94 2.92 -14.19 -15.29
CA PRO A 94 3.76 -14.92 -16.23
C PRO A 94 5.02 -14.14 -16.59
N ASP A 95 6.15 -14.84 -16.67
CA ASP A 95 7.44 -14.25 -17.09
C ASP A 95 7.38 -13.64 -18.49
N ALA A 96 6.46 -14.11 -19.34
CA ALA A 96 6.22 -13.55 -20.67
C ALA A 96 5.79 -12.07 -20.64
N LEU A 97 5.23 -11.58 -19.52
CA LEU A 97 4.81 -10.19 -19.38
C LEU A 97 5.93 -9.24 -18.92
N GLU A 98 7.13 -9.75 -18.60
CA GLU A 98 8.23 -8.94 -18.04
C GLU A 98 8.73 -7.83 -18.98
N HIS A 99 8.52 -7.99 -20.29
CA HIS A 99 8.90 -7.02 -21.32
C HIS A 99 7.71 -6.43 -22.07
N GLU A 100 6.48 -6.76 -21.64
CA GLU A 100 5.28 -6.16 -22.20
C GLU A 100 5.07 -4.75 -21.69
N LYS A 101 4.10 -4.05 -22.28
CA LYS A 101 3.81 -2.66 -21.90
C LYS A 101 3.21 -2.61 -20.48
N PRO A 102 3.48 -1.54 -19.71
CA PRO A 102 2.89 -1.34 -18.38
C PRO A 102 1.38 -1.55 -18.34
N GLU A 103 0.65 -1.11 -19.37
CA GLU A 103 -0.80 -1.24 -19.45
C GLU A 103 -1.26 -2.70 -19.57
N ASP A 104 -0.49 -3.54 -20.28
CA ASP A 104 -0.80 -4.96 -20.47
C ASP A 104 -0.50 -5.75 -19.19
N ILE A 105 0.59 -5.40 -18.49
CA ILE A 105 0.94 -5.93 -17.16
C ILE A 105 -0.15 -5.59 -16.15
N LEU A 106 -0.57 -4.32 -16.07
CA LEU A 106 -1.60 -3.87 -15.13
C LEU A 106 -2.96 -4.50 -15.42
N ARG A 107 -3.32 -4.66 -16.70
CA ARG A 107 -4.56 -5.32 -17.10
C ARG A 107 -4.58 -6.76 -16.59
N TYR A 108 -3.52 -7.54 -16.87
CA TYR A 108 -3.40 -8.90 -16.37
C TYR A 108 -3.44 -8.95 -14.84
N ALA A 109 -2.65 -8.10 -14.18
CA ALA A 109 -2.57 -8.07 -12.72
C ALA A 109 -3.93 -7.77 -12.08
N THR A 110 -4.73 -6.88 -12.66
CA THR A 110 -6.06 -6.53 -12.16
C THR A 110 -7.07 -7.67 -12.37
N GLU A 111 -7.01 -8.37 -13.50
CA GLU A 111 -7.89 -9.50 -13.80
C GLU A 111 -7.63 -10.72 -12.90
N HIS A 112 -6.40 -10.87 -12.41
CA HIS A 112 -5.95 -12.00 -11.62
C HIS A 112 -5.62 -11.66 -10.15
N PHE A 113 -5.93 -10.44 -9.72
CA PHE A 113 -5.60 -9.97 -8.37
C PHE A 113 -6.38 -10.72 -7.30
N SER A 114 -5.70 -11.09 -6.22
CA SER A 114 -6.31 -11.73 -5.06
C SER A 114 -5.73 -11.16 -3.77
N THR A 115 -6.57 -10.52 -2.96
CA THR A 115 -6.19 -9.98 -1.65
C THR A 115 -5.71 -11.06 -0.69
N GLU A 116 -6.25 -12.28 -0.80
CA GLU A 116 -5.81 -13.44 0.01
C GLU A 116 -4.35 -13.85 -0.24
N LYS A 117 -3.76 -13.45 -1.37
CA LYS A 117 -2.36 -13.74 -1.70
C LYS A 117 -1.39 -12.70 -1.18
N ILE A 118 -1.88 -11.57 -0.66
CA ILE A 118 -1.04 -10.52 -0.11
C ILE A 118 -0.31 -11.09 1.12
N PRO A 119 1.03 -11.07 1.13
CA PRO A 119 1.81 -11.53 2.26
C PRO A 119 1.52 -10.72 3.52
N THR A 120 1.42 -11.38 4.68
CA THR A 120 1.16 -10.73 5.98
C THR A 120 2.42 -10.31 6.72
N ASP A 121 3.58 -10.75 6.25
CA ASP A 121 4.89 -10.45 6.84
C ASP A 121 5.68 -9.50 5.94
N ASP A 122 6.57 -8.73 6.55
CA ASP A 122 7.51 -7.87 5.83
C ASP A 122 8.36 -8.66 4.83
N ARG A 123 8.68 -8.03 3.69
CA ARG A 123 9.37 -8.68 2.58
C ARG A 123 10.64 -7.95 2.18
N ILE A 124 11.71 -8.72 2.05
CA ILE A 124 13.00 -8.26 1.54
C ILE A 124 12.90 -8.04 0.03
N ILE A 125 13.47 -6.94 -0.47
CA ILE A 125 13.52 -6.57 -1.89
C ILE A 125 14.93 -6.34 -2.42
#